data_AF-A0A8J2PFQ0-F1
#
_entry.id   AF-A0A8J2PFQ0-F1
#
_cell.length_a   1.000
_cell.length_b   1.000
_cell.length_c   1.000
_cell.angle_alpha   90.00
_cell.angle_beta   90.00
_cell.angle_gamma   90.00
#
_symmetry.space_group_name_H-M   'P 1'
#
loop_
_entity.id
_entity.type
_entity.pdbx_description
1 polymer ?
#
loop_
_entity_poly.entity_id
_entity_poly.type
_entity_poly.pdbx_seq_one_letter_code
_entity_poly.pdbx_strand_id
1 'polypeptide(L)'
;MLGKIVVDTSFKHKTQEPIDIGMYGYKSDFFLIPKGGEEVFLKSIQIVEKPPVIHPRDFPFPPLWQELIKRDKAAEGVQPTPKDFLCPAVYDDPTTVVAKEGEKPSFLFTEFKPVTPHLYENLKLKN
;
A
#
# COMPACT_ATOMS: atom_id res chain seq x y z
N MET A 1 -23.85 7.63 -30.14
CA MET A 1 -22.47 7.15 -30.03
C MET A 1 -21.67 8.19 -29.27
N LEU A 2 -21.22 7.88 -28.05
CA LEU A 2 -20.22 8.71 -27.39
C LEU A 2 -18.92 8.55 -28.17
N GLY A 3 -18.32 9.67 -28.60
CA GLY A 3 -17.08 9.66 -29.38
C GLY A 3 -15.91 9.11 -28.56
N LYS A 4 -14.97 8.46 -29.23
CA LYS A 4 -13.69 8.05 -28.64
C LYS A 4 -12.85 9.30 -28.36
N ILE A 5 -12.44 9.50 -27.11
CA ILE A 5 -11.61 10.63 -26.70
C ILE A 5 -10.34 10.06 -26.07
N VAL A 6 -9.26 10.04 -26.83
CA VAL A 6 -7.96 9.54 -26.36
C VAL A 6 -7.18 10.71 -25.80
N VAL A 7 -6.64 10.54 -24.59
CA VAL A 7 -5.81 11.54 -23.91
C VAL A 7 -4.55 10.91 -23.38
N ASP A 8 -3.47 11.69 -23.40
CA ASP A 8 -2.28 11.37 -22.62
C ASP A 8 -2.55 11.71 -21.16
N THR A 9 -2.29 10.77 -20.26
CA THR A 9 -2.47 10.99 -18.83
C THR A 9 -1.13 11.19 -18.16
N SER A 10 -1.07 12.12 -17.21
CA SER A 10 0.07 12.29 -16.34
C SER A 10 -0.40 12.20 -14.89
N PHE A 11 0.27 11.37 -14.11
CA PHE A 11 0.03 11.25 -12.67
C PHE A 11 1.34 11.44 -11.95
N LYS A 12 1.40 12.42 -11.04
CA LYS A 12 2.63 12.78 -10.32
C LYS A 12 3.84 12.97 -11.26
N HIS A 13 3.64 13.71 -12.35
CA HIS A 13 4.64 13.99 -13.40
C HIS A 13 5.16 12.79 -14.20
N LYS A 14 4.59 11.59 -13.99
CA LYS A 14 4.85 10.44 -14.84
C LYS A 14 3.77 10.38 -15.92
N THR A 15 4.19 10.56 -17.17
CA THR A 15 3.34 10.29 -18.33
C THR A 15 3.05 8.79 -18.38
N GLN A 16 1.78 8.45 -18.48
CA GLN A 16 1.30 7.08 -18.62
C GLN A 16 0.90 6.82 -20.06
N GLU A 17 0.51 5.57 -20.33
CA GLU A 17 -0.02 5.21 -21.64
C GLU A 17 -1.34 5.96 -21.94
N PRO A 18 -1.59 6.29 -23.22
CA PRO A 18 -2.83 6.98 -23.60
C PRO A 18 -4.05 6.13 -23.27
N ILE A 19 -5.07 6.75 -22.67
CA ILE A 19 -6.33 6.09 -22.31
C ILE A 19 -7.51 6.73 -23.04
N ASP A 20 -8.55 5.93 -23.31
CA ASP A 20 -9.82 6.43 -23.82
C ASP A 20 -10.72 6.85 -22.66
N ILE A 21 -11.01 8.14 -22.58
CA ILE A 21 -11.87 8.72 -21.55
C ILE A 21 -13.29 8.98 -22.04
N GLY A 22 -13.70 8.48 -23.23
CA GLY A 22 -14.98 8.80 -23.85
C GLY A 22 -16.22 8.57 -22.97
N MET A 23 -16.20 7.56 -22.08
CA MET A 23 -17.28 7.28 -21.12
C MET A 23 -17.21 8.10 -19.82
N TYR A 24 -16.11 8.82 -19.58
CA TYR A 24 -15.86 9.55 -18.35
C TYR A 24 -15.72 11.05 -18.56
N GLY A 25 -15.46 11.51 -19.79
CA GLY A 25 -15.21 12.91 -20.11
C GLY A 25 -16.39 13.86 -19.86
N TYR A 26 -17.61 13.34 -19.66
CA TYR A 26 -18.77 14.13 -19.27
C TYR A 26 -18.95 14.28 -17.75
N LYS A 27 -18.16 13.57 -16.94
CA LYS A 27 -18.25 13.66 -15.47
C LYS A 27 -17.78 15.03 -15.00
N SER A 28 -18.44 15.55 -13.97
CA SER A 28 -18.13 16.85 -13.36
C SER A 28 -16.79 16.91 -12.61
N ASP A 29 -16.11 15.77 -12.47
CA ASP A 29 -14.82 15.67 -11.78
C ASP A 29 -13.65 16.26 -12.59
N PHE A 30 -13.88 16.58 -13.87
CA PHE A 30 -12.89 17.18 -14.76
C PHE A 30 -13.17 18.68 -14.94
N PHE A 31 -12.11 19.49 -14.90
CA PHE A 31 -12.17 20.89 -15.27
C PHE A 31 -11.10 21.22 -16.32
N LEU A 32 -11.44 22.13 -17.23
CA LEU A 32 -10.51 22.59 -18.25
C LEU A 32 -9.57 23.64 -17.64
N ILE A 33 -8.27 23.48 -17.88
CA ILE A 33 -7.28 24.49 -17.52
C ILE A 33 -7.16 25.47 -18.70
N PRO A 34 -7.43 26.76 -18.51
CA PRO A 34 -7.24 27.75 -19.57
C PRO A 34 -5.76 27.86 -19.95
N LYS A 35 -5.48 28.10 -21.24
CA LYS A 35 -4.11 28.19 -21.77
C LYS A 35 -3.24 29.23 -21.05
N GLY A 36 -3.81 30.36 -20.64
CA GLY A 36 -3.09 31.39 -19.87
C GLY A 36 -2.75 30.98 -18.42
N GLY A 37 -3.43 29.98 -17.87
CA GLY A 37 -3.20 29.46 -16.51
C GLY A 37 -2.41 28.15 -16.47
N GLU A 38 -2.05 27.59 -17.63
CA GLU A 38 -1.35 26.31 -17.74
C GLU A 38 -0.01 26.32 -17.01
N GLU A 39 0.82 27.35 -17.23
CA GLU A 39 2.13 27.46 -16.59
C GLU A 39 2.01 27.58 -15.06
N VAL A 40 1.02 28.34 -14.58
CA VAL A 40 0.75 28.50 -13.13
C VAL A 40 0.30 27.18 -12.52
N PHE A 41 -0.61 26.48 -13.19
CA PHE A 41 -1.07 25.17 -12.77
C PHE A 41 0.08 24.16 -12.70
N LEU A 42 0.88 24.05 -13.76
CA LEU A 42 2.03 23.14 -13.80
C LEU A 42 3.06 23.43 -12.70
N LYS A 43 3.33 24.71 -12.39
CA LYS A 43 4.22 25.11 -11.28
C LYS A 43 3.61 24.88 -9.90
N SER A 44 2.29 24.93 -9.77
CA SER A 44 1.60 24.68 -8.50
C SER A 44 1.65 23.21 -8.05
N ILE A 45 1.86 22.30 -8.99
CA ILE A 45 2.11 20.89 -8.71
C ILE A 45 3.57 20.77 -8.26
N GLN A 46 3.84 21.17 -7.02
CA GLN A 46 5.15 21.01 -6.41
C GLN A 46 5.39 19.52 -6.12
N ILE A 47 6.48 18.99 -6.67
CA ILE A 47 7.03 17.69 -6.28
C ILE A 47 7.59 17.89 -4.87
N VAL A 48 6.81 17.53 -3.86
CA VAL A 48 7.43 17.20 -2.57
C VAL A 48 8.18 15.90 -2.83
N GLU A 49 9.49 15.99 -3.07
CA GLU A 49 10.40 14.85 -3.02
C GLU A 49 10.32 14.29 -1.60
N LYS A 50 9.35 13.40 -1.37
CA LYS A 50 9.29 12.66 -0.12
C LYS A 50 10.50 11.73 -0.11
N PRO A 51 11.23 11.64 1.02
CA PRO A 51 12.28 10.65 1.13
C PRO A 51 11.71 9.26 0.80
N PRO A 52 12.50 8.38 0.16
CA PRO A 52 12.04 7.05 -0.17
C PRO A 52 11.55 6.37 1.12
N VAL A 53 10.29 5.95 1.13
CA VAL A 53 9.72 5.18 2.24
C VAL A 53 10.36 3.80 2.17
N ILE A 54 11.04 3.40 3.24
CA ILE A 54 11.63 2.07 3.35
C ILE A 54 10.57 1.15 3.96
N HIS A 55 10.13 0.19 3.17
CA HIS A 55 9.12 -0.78 3.56
C HIS A 55 9.74 -1.94 4.36
N PRO A 56 9.01 -2.48 5.35
CA PRO A 56 9.50 -3.63 6.11
C PRO A 56 9.61 -4.86 5.22
N ARG A 57 10.67 -5.65 5.44
CA ARG A 57 10.88 -6.92 4.73
C ARG A 57 9.87 -7.98 5.17
N ASP A 58 9.60 -8.03 6.46
CA ASP A 58 8.70 -8.99 7.08
C ASP A 58 7.68 -8.24 7.94
N PHE A 59 6.49 -8.81 8.08
CA PHE A 59 5.46 -8.30 8.97
C PHE A 59 4.92 -9.42 9.85
N PRO A 60 4.53 -9.12 11.10
CA PRO A 60 3.94 -10.13 11.97
C PRO A 60 2.62 -10.67 11.38
N PHE A 61 2.36 -11.96 11.55
CA PHE A 61 1.04 -12.51 11.23
C PHE A 61 -0.03 -11.89 12.13
N PRO A 62 -1.28 -11.77 11.66
CA PRO A 62 -2.39 -11.37 12.51
C PRO A 62 -2.56 -12.30 13.73
N PRO A 63 -3.11 -11.81 14.86
CA PRO A 63 -3.15 -12.58 16.10
C PRO A 63 -3.78 -13.97 16.01
N LEU A 64 -4.86 -14.12 15.23
CA LEU A 64 -5.49 -15.43 15.00
C LEU A 64 -4.54 -16.43 14.33
N TRP A 65 -3.77 -15.98 13.35
CA TRP A 65 -2.83 -16.80 12.62
C TRP A 65 -1.67 -17.25 13.53
N GLN A 66 -1.20 -16.36 14.39
CA GLN A 66 -0.18 -16.72 15.39
C GLN A 66 -0.67 -17.83 16.33
N GLU A 67 -1.94 -17.82 16.73
CA GLU A 67 -2.50 -18.88 17.57
C GLU A 67 -2.65 -20.22 16.82
N LEU A 68 -2.96 -20.19 15.52
CA LEU A 68 -2.96 -21.41 14.69
C LEU A 68 -1.55 -21.99 14.61
N ILE A 69 -0.56 -21.16 14.30
CA ILE A 69 0.84 -21.57 14.21
C ILE A 69 1.32 -22.18 15.55
N LYS A 70 0.95 -21.59 16.69
CA LYS A 70 1.27 -22.15 18.02
C LYS A 70 0.66 -23.54 18.22
N ARG A 71 -0.60 -23.74 17.81
CA ARG A 71 -1.29 -25.03 17.95
C ARG A 71 -0.65 -26.10 17.08
N ASP A 72 -0.34 -25.77 15.82
CA ASP A 72 0.25 -26.71 14.87
C ASP A 72 1.65 -27.14 15.34
N LYS A 73 2.49 -26.18 15.75
CA LYS A 73 3.83 -26.47 16.30
C LYS A 73 3.76 -27.30 17.58
N ALA A 74 2.81 -27.01 18.47
CA ALA A 74 2.61 -27.79 19.68
C ALA A 74 2.17 -29.23 19.37
N ALA A 75 1.33 -29.44 18.35
CA ALA A 75 0.93 -30.76 17.89
C ALA A 75 2.12 -31.55 17.29
N GLU A 76 3.06 -30.86 16.65
CA GLU A 76 4.33 -31.43 16.18
C GLU A 76 5.37 -31.65 17.29
N GLY A 77 5.09 -31.19 18.53
CA GLY A 77 6.03 -31.27 19.65
C GLY A 77 7.18 -30.26 19.59
N VAL A 78 7.06 -29.21 18.76
CA VAL A 78 8.09 -28.19 18.54
C VAL A 78 7.68 -26.88 19.19
N GLN A 79 8.63 -26.15 19.80
CA GLN A 79 8.36 -24.80 20.27
C GLN A 79 8.48 -23.78 19.13
N PRO A 80 7.48 -22.91 18.91
CA PRO A 80 7.55 -21.88 17.89
C PRO A 80 8.62 -20.83 18.23
N THR A 81 9.37 -20.43 17.21
CA THR A 81 10.38 -19.37 17.26
C THR A 81 9.76 -18.02 16.83
N PRO A 82 10.40 -16.87 17.15
CA PRO A 82 9.92 -15.57 16.70
C PRO A 82 9.76 -15.47 15.18
N LYS A 83 10.56 -16.22 14.40
CA LYS A 83 10.50 -16.23 12.94
C LYS A 83 9.25 -16.92 12.40
N ASP A 84 8.67 -17.87 13.15
CA ASP A 84 7.44 -18.56 12.74
C ASP A 84 6.23 -17.61 12.72
N PHE A 85 6.31 -16.47 13.40
CA PHE A 85 5.23 -15.47 13.46
C PHE A 85 5.39 -14.34 12.44
N LEU A 86 6.38 -14.42 11.54
CA LEU A 86 6.64 -13.39 10.53
C LEU A 86 6.27 -13.89 9.14
N CYS A 87 5.66 -13.01 8.35
CA CYS A 87 5.33 -13.21 6.95
C CYS A 87 6.22 -12.34 6.07
N PRO A 88 6.87 -12.90 5.04
CA PRO A 88 7.66 -12.11 4.09
C PRO A 88 6.73 -11.23 3.25
N ALA A 89 7.04 -9.94 3.20
CA ALA A 89 6.27 -8.97 2.42
C ALA A 89 6.62 -9.05 0.93
N VAL A 90 5.59 -9.04 0.09
CA VAL A 90 5.72 -8.92 -1.37
C VAL A 90 5.08 -7.61 -1.79
N TYR A 91 5.84 -6.76 -2.48
CA TYR A 91 5.41 -5.46 -2.96
C TYR A 91 5.33 -5.48 -4.48
N ASP A 92 4.23 -4.97 -5.02
CA ASP A 92 3.96 -4.92 -6.47
C ASP A 92 4.37 -3.57 -7.10
N ASP A 93 4.84 -2.62 -6.29
CA ASP A 93 5.22 -1.29 -6.76
C ASP A 93 6.74 -1.19 -7.04
N PRO A 94 7.16 -0.88 -8.28
CA PRO A 94 8.57 -0.74 -8.63
C PRO A 94 9.27 0.44 -7.92
N THR A 95 8.53 1.37 -7.31
CA THR A 95 9.12 2.47 -6.52
C THR A 95 9.31 2.14 -5.04
N THR A 96 8.88 0.96 -4.61
CA THR A 96 9.01 0.51 -3.22
C THR A 96 10.44 0.06 -2.92
N VAL A 97 11.05 0.66 -1.90
CA VAL A 97 12.35 0.23 -1.36
C VAL A 97 12.10 -0.69 -0.17
N VAL A 98 12.54 -1.95 -0.24
CA VAL A 98 12.42 -2.92 0.87
C VAL A 98 13.66 -2.85 1.75
N ALA A 99 13.47 -2.85 3.07
CA ALA A 99 14.54 -2.88 4.06
C ALA A 99 15.47 -4.10 3.85
N LYS A 100 16.78 -3.85 3.87
CA LYS A 100 17.79 -4.92 3.91
C LYS A 100 17.88 -5.56 5.29
N GLU A 101 18.59 -6.68 5.38
CA GLU A 101 18.82 -7.36 6.66
C GLU A 101 19.56 -6.42 7.64
N GLY A 102 18.90 -6.11 8.77
CA GLY A 102 19.42 -5.18 9.78
C GLY A 102 19.03 -3.70 9.58
N GLU A 103 18.33 -3.36 8.50
CA GLU A 103 17.85 -1.99 8.24
C GLU A 103 16.51 -1.73 8.96
N LYS A 104 16.33 -0.52 9.51
CA LYS A 104 15.08 -0.14 10.17
C LYS A 104 14.11 0.44 9.13
N PRO A 105 12.93 -0.18 8.92
CA PRO A 105 11.94 0.35 8.00
C PRO A 105 11.35 1.67 8.52
N SER A 106 10.83 2.49 7.62
CA SER A 106 10.22 3.79 7.94
C SER A 106 8.93 3.64 8.74
N PHE A 107 8.28 2.48 8.69
CA PHE A 107 7.10 2.14 9.48
C PHE A 107 7.07 0.65 9.82
N LEU A 108 6.30 0.29 10.85
CA LEU A 108 6.12 -1.09 11.29
C LEU A 108 4.63 -1.45 11.27
N PHE A 109 4.33 -2.69 10.89
CA PHE A 109 3.00 -3.27 11.01
C PHE A 109 2.78 -3.76 12.44
N THR A 110 2.34 -2.87 13.34
CA THR A 110 2.15 -3.20 14.77
C THR A 110 0.69 -3.27 15.21
N GLU A 111 -0.24 -2.67 14.46
CA GLU A 111 -1.65 -2.58 14.87
C GLU A 111 -2.57 -3.37 13.92
N PHE A 112 -2.85 -4.63 14.27
CA PHE A 112 -3.92 -5.40 13.61
C PHE A 112 -5.26 -5.05 14.26
N LYS A 113 -6.03 -4.17 13.60
CA LYS A 113 -7.41 -3.88 14.00
C LYS A 113 -8.34 -4.83 13.27
N PRO A 114 -9.12 -5.68 13.98
CA PRO A 114 -10.06 -6.55 13.32
C PRO A 114 -11.21 -5.72 12.76
N VAL A 115 -11.72 -6.09 11.57
CA VAL A 115 -12.92 -5.47 10.99
C VAL A 115 -14.14 -5.70 11.90
N THR A 116 -14.16 -6.85 12.60
CA THR A 116 -15.18 -7.20 13.58
C THR A 116 -14.55 -7.26 14.97
N PRO A 117 -14.93 -6.38 15.93
CA PRO A 117 -14.31 -6.30 17.25
C PRO A 117 -14.25 -7.64 18.01
N HIS A 118 -15.31 -8.47 17.89
CA HIS A 118 -15.41 -9.76 18.58
C HIS A 118 -14.37 -10.81 18.17
N LEU A 119 -13.74 -10.63 17.00
CA LEU A 119 -12.85 -11.63 16.42
C LEU A 119 -11.63 -11.93 17.29
N TYR A 120 -11.16 -10.95 18.06
CA TYR A 120 -9.98 -11.07 18.93
C TYR A 120 -10.30 -11.13 20.43
N GLU A 121 -11.59 -11.10 20.82
CA GLU A 121 -11.99 -11.03 22.25
C GLU A 121 -11.48 -12.22 23.08
N ASN A 122 -11.39 -13.40 22.48
CA ASN A 122 -10.92 -14.62 23.17
C ASN A 122 -9.41 -14.86 23.04
N LEU A 123 -8.68 -13.97 22.35
CA LEU A 123 -7.23 -14.10 22.21
C LEU A 123 -6.53 -13.41 23.37
N LYS A 124 -5.57 -14.10 23.98
CA LYS A 124 -4.66 -13.50 24.96
C LYS A 124 -3.60 -12.69 24.21
N LEU A 125 -4.00 -11.53 23.70
CA LEU A 125 -3.06 -10.56 23.14
C LEU A 125 -2.16 -10.08 24.28
N LYS A 126 -0.88 -10.44 24.24
CA LYS A 126 0.10 -9.80 25.12
C LYS A 126 0.33 -8.39 24.56
N ASN A 127 -0.03 -7.38 25.34
CA ASN A 127 0.40 -6.00 25.12
C ASN A 127 1.92 -5.89 25.27
#